data_AF-A0AA38U459-F1
#
_entry.id   AF-A0AA38U459-F1
#
_cell.length_a   1.000
_cell.length_b   1.000
_cell.length_c   1.000
_cell.angle_alpha   90.00
_cell.angle_beta   90.00
_cell.angle_gamma   90.00
#
_symmetry.space_group_name_H-M   'P 1'
#
loop_
_entity.id
_entity.type
_entity.pdbx_description
1 polymer ?
#
loop_
_entity_poly.entity_id
_entity_poly.type
_entity_poly.pdbx_seq_one_letter_code
_entity_poly.pdbx_strand_id
1 'polypeptide(L)'
;MMGIKSLVDITEEFQEADPGNRGRSCWLSMTYKANAQFHLDLHAKGIELFSPYHDYAGVHWAVSVQPIPAKLATASVTNGGNPTCLKVNDGDLWVMLITTDWLNPADDLIMNTNADALLKWAEDETQREICSVRSSI
;
A
#
# COMPACT_ATOMS: atom_id res chain seq x y z
N MET A 1 26.26 0.24 11.76
CA MET A 1 25.09 -0.09 12.59
C MET A 1 25.43 0.28 14.03
N MET A 2 24.86 1.36 14.55
CA MET A 2 24.87 1.60 16.00
C MET A 2 23.93 0.58 16.65
N GLY A 3 24.20 0.23 17.90
CA GLY A 3 23.28 -0.62 18.67
C GLY A 3 22.43 0.26 19.57
N ILE A 4 21.12 0.02 19.58
CA ILE A 4 20.14 0.67 20.47
C ILE A 4 20.55 0.45 21.93
N LYS A 5 20.87 1.53 22.65
CA LYS A 5 21.22 1.55 24.09
C LYS A 5 20.27 2.41 24.92
N SER A 6 19.38 3.20 24.30
CA SER A 6 18.43 4.07 24.97
C SER A 6 17.14 4.31 24.15
N LEU A 7 16.12 4.90 24.77
CA LEU A 7 14.89 5.33 24.08
C LEU A 7 15.15 6.45 23.06
N VAL A 8 16.18 7.28 23.30
CA VAL A 8 16.60 8.33 22.36
C VAL A 8 17.23 7.68 21.13
N ASP A 9 17.99 6.61 21.31
CA ASP A 9 18.61 5.87 20.21
C ASP A 9 17.55 5.26 19.29
N ILE A 10 16.38 4.89 19.82
CA ILE A 10 15.23 4.45 18.99
C ILE A 10 14.71 5.62 18.14
N THR A 11 14.58 6.82 18.72
CA THR A 11 14.12 7.99 17.96
C THR A 11 15.15 8.47 16.94
N GLU A 12 16.44 8.35 17.25
CA GLU A 12 17.54 8.68 16.33
C GLU A 12 17.67 7.65 15.21
N GLU A 13 17.59 6.35 15.50
CA GLU A 13 17.55 5.32 14.47
C GLU A 13 16.31 5.45 13.58
N PHE A 14 15.15 5.80 14.15
CA PHE A 14 13.95 6.06 13.36
C PHE A 14 14.10 7.28 12.47
N GLN A 15 14.74 8.36 12.95
CA GLN A 15 15.00 9.57 12.17
C GLN A 15 16.09 9.38 11.10
N GLU A 16 17.10 8.54 11.35
CA GLU A 16 18.11 8.18 10.35
C GLU A 16 17.59 7.18 9.32
N ALA A 17 16.66 6.31 9.72
CA ALA A 17 15.93 5.41 8.82
C ALA A 17 14.79 6.11 8.08
N ASP A 18 14.33 7.26 8.56
CA ASP A 18 13.35 8.11 7.89
C ASP A 18 14.00 8.75 6.66
N PRO A 19 13.57 8.40 5.43
CA PRO A 19 14.03 9.08 4.24
C PRO A 19 13.73 10.59 4.28
N GLY A 20 12.84 11.08 5.16
CA GLY A 20 12.32 12.45 5.22
C GLY A 20 13.31 13.63 5.28
N ASN A 21 14.60 13.42 5.55
CA ASN A 21 15.58 14.53 5.48
C ASN A 21 16.33 14.64 4.13
N ARG A 22 16.32 13.61 3.27
CA ARG A 22 17.02 13.61 1.95
C ARG A 22 16.37 12.76 0.85
N GLY A 23 15.32 12.03 1.18
CA GLY A 23 14.62 11.08 0.33
C GLY A 23 13.30 11.60 -0.16
N ARG A 24 12.80 10.92 -1.17
CA ARG A 24 11.64 11.23 -1.99
C ARG A 24 10.71 10.05 -1.86
N SER A 25 9.41 10.29 -1.80
CA SER A 25 8.44 9.23 -1.61
C SER A 25 7.20 9.41 -2.47
N CYS A 26 6.58 8.30 -2.84
CA CYS A 26 5.28 8.25 -3.50
C CYS A 26 4.41 7.22 -2.78
N TRP A 27 3.24 7.67 -2.33
CA TRP A 27 2.31 6.90 -1.52
C TRP A 27 0.97 6.83 -2.24
N LEU A 28 0.58 5.63 -2.62
CA LEU A 28 -0.64 5.36 -3.39
C LEU A 28 -1.51 4.38 -2.63
N SER A 29 -2.82 4.57 -2.64
CA SER A 29 -3.73 3.71 -1.88
C SER A 29 -4.95 3.31 -2.69
N MET A 30 -5.48 2.14 -2.36
CA MET A 30 -6.70 1.60 -2.95
C MET A 30 -7.49 0.80 -1.91
N THR A 31 -8.81 0.87 -2.01
CA THR A 31 -9.73 0.01 -1.23
C THR A 31 -10.32 -1.05 -2.15
N TYR A 32 -10.31 -2.31 -1.72
CA TYR A 32 -10.83 -3.45 -2.48
C TYR A 32 -11.49 -4.47 -1.56
N LYS A 33 -12.20 -5.45 -2.14
CA LYS A 33 -12.82 -6.56 -1.40
C LYS A 33 -11.72 -7.44 -0.79
N ALA A 34 -11.95 -7.95 0.42
CA ALA A 34 -10.98 -8.84 1.06
C ALA A 34 -10.67 -10.07 0.18
N ASN A 35 -9.45 -10.13 -0.34
CA ASN A 35 -8.97 -11.21 -1.21
C ASN A 35 -7.46 -11.42 -0.96
N ALA A 36 -7.13 -12.54 -0.31
CA ALA A 36 -5.75 -12.86 0.03
C ALA A 36 -4.88 -13.17 -1.20
N GLN A 37 -5.46 -13.80 -2.24
CA GLN A 37 -4.73 -14.15 -3.45
C GLN A 37 -4.34 -12.89 -4.21
N PHE A 38 -5.27 -11.94 -4.36
CA PHE A 38 -5.00 -10.64 -4.96
C PHE A 38 -3.82 -9.92 -4.27
N HIS A 39 -3.74 -9.97 -2.93
CA HIS A 39 -2.63 -9.35 -2.22
C HIS A 39 -1.27 -10.02 -2.51
N LEU A 40 -1.24 -11.35 -2.64
CA LEU A 40 -0.04 -12.09 -3.03
C LEU A 40 0.39 -11.73 -4.47
N ASP A 41 -0.58 -11.65 -5.38
CA ASP A 41 -0.33 -11.32 -6.79
C ASP A 41 0.17 -9.88 -6.94
N LEU A 42 -0.39 -8.95 -6.16
CA LEU A 42 0.07 -7.57 -6.07
C LEU A 42 1.52 -7.48 -5.59
N HIS A 43 1.87 -8.22 -4.55
CA HIS A 43 3.24 -8.26 -4.05
C HIS A 43 4.19 -8.86 -5.10
N ALA A 44 3.80 -9.93 -5.79
CA ALA A 44 4.58 -10.51 -6.89
C ALA A 44 4.79 -9.50 -8.03
N LYS A 45 3.76 -8.73 -8.39
CA LYS A 45 3.87 -7.68 -9.40
C LYS A 45 4.79 -6.54 -8.95
N GLY A 46 4.75 -6.17 -7.68
CA GLY A 46 5.69 -5.20 -7.11
C GLY A 46 7.14 -5.69 -7.19
N ILE A 47 7.41 -6.97 -6.90
CA ILE A 47 8.76 -7.55 -7.08
C ILE A 47 9.21 -7.42 -8.53
N GLU A 48 8.35 -7.75 -9.49
CA GLU A 48 8.66 -7.63 -10.93
C GLU A 48 9.06 -6.19 -11.30
N LEU A 49 8.30 -5.19 -10.83
CA LEU A 49 8.51 -3.79 -11.17
C LEU A 49 9.73 -3.16 -10.47
N PHE A 50 9.99 -3.54 -9.21
CA PHE A 50 10.99 -2.85 -8.39
C PHE A 50 12.31 -3.62 -8.20
N SER A 51 12.35 -4.93 -8.47
CA SER A 51 13.60 -5.71 -8.36
C SER A 51 14.78 -5.17 -9.18
N PRO A 52 14.61 -4.59 -10.39
CA PRO A 52 15.73 -4.03 -11.14
C PRO A 52 16.41 -2.83 -10.47
N TYR A 53 15.73 -2.19 -9.51
CA TYR A 53 16.17 -0.96 -8.85
C TYR A 53 16.54 -1.20 -7.38
N HIS A 54 16.59 -2.45 -6.92
CA HIS A 54 16.85 -2.79 -5.52
C HIS A 54 18.17 -2.21 -4.99
N ASP A 55 19.20 -2.15 -5.85
CA ASP A 55 20.53 -1.65 -5.49
C ASP A 55 20.66 -0.12 -5.63
N TYR A 56 19.60 0.58 -6.07
CA TYR A 56 19.62 2.02 -6.22
C TYR A 56 19.56 2.69 -4.84
N ALA A 57 20.22 3.84 -4.72
CA ALA A 57 20.43 4.50 -3.44
C ALA A 57 19.09 4.84 -2.74
N GLY A 58 18.86 4.16 -1.61
CA GLY A 58 17.67 4.30 -0.76
C GLY A 58 16.36 3.94 -1.45
N VAL A 59 16.41 3.15 -2.53
CA VAL A 59 15.19 2.58 -3.11
C VAL A 59 14.61 1.56 -2.14
N HIS A 60 13.39 1.83 -1.68
CA HIS A 60 12.59 0.92 -0.88
C HIS A 60 11.16 0.95 -1.40
N TRP A 61 10.47 -0.18 -1.32
CA TRP A 61 9.03 -0.22 -1.57
C TRP A 61 8.37 -1.24 -0.65
N ALA A 62 7.11 -1.00 -0.34
CA ALA A 62 6.29 -1.91 0.44
C ALA A 62 4.82 -1.82 0.02
N VAL A 63 4.10 -2.91 0.28
CA VAL A 63 2.64 -2.95 0.21
C VAL A 63 2.12 -3.28 1.60
N SER A 64 1.45 -2.32 2.21
CA SER A 64 0.78 -2.49 3.51
C SER A 64 -0.71 -2.73 3.29
N VAL A 65 -1.31 -3.60 4.11
CA VAL A 65 -2.76 -3.84 4.09
C VAL A 65 -3.37 -3.61 5.47
N GLN A 66 -4.52 -2.96 5.48
CA GLN A 66 -5.33 -2.76 6.66
C GLN A 66 -6.74 -3.33 6.42
N PRO A 67 -7.18 -4.32 7.22
CA PRO A 67 -8.53 -4.84 7.11
C PRO A 67 -9.55 -3.84 7.68
N ILE A 68 -10.66 -3.70 6.98
CA ILE A 68 -11.88 -2.99 7.37
C ILE A 68 -13.01 -4.03 7.46
N PRO A 69 -13.28 -4.58 8.64
CA PRO A 69 -14.35 -5.55 8.82
C PRO A 69 -15.73 -4.91 8.61
N ALA A 70 -16.69 -5.64 8.05
CA ALA A 70 -18.07 -5.17 7.87
C ALA A 70 -18.75 -4.70 9.18
N LYS A 71 -18.29 -5.24 10.32
CA LYS A 71 -18.73 -4.84 11.66
C LYS A 71 -18.38 -3.39 11.98
N LEU A 72 -17.32 -2.83 11.41
CA LEU A 72 -16.96 -1.42 11.57
C LEU A 72 -18.04 -0.51 10.96
N ALA A 73 -18.46 -0.81 9.73
CA ALA A 73 -19.56 -0.10 9.08
C ALA A 73 -20.87 -0.24 9.89
N THR A 74 -21.17 -1.44 10.40
CA THR A 74 -22.36 -1.67 11.24
C THR A 74 -22.34 -0.85 12.52
N ALA A 75 -21.22 -0.83 13.24
CA ALA A 75 -21.08 -0.09 14.49
C ALA A 75 -21.13 1.44 14.29
N SER A 76 -20.62 1.94 13.16
CA SER A 76 -20.66 3.39 12.85
C SER A 76 -22.09 3.92 12.71
N VAL A 77 -23.02 3.12 12.14
CA VAL A 77 -24.45 3.50 12.04
C VAL A 77 -25.06 3.70 13.43
N THR A 78 -24.68 2.88 14.41
CA THR A 78 -25.24 2.93 15.77
C THR A 78 -24.64 4.03 16.65
N ASN A 79 -23.37 4.39 16.46
CA ASN A 79 -22.59 5.17 17.44
C ASN A 79 -22.24 6.62 17.05
N GLY A 80 -22.92 7.20 16.06
CA GLY A 80 -22.68 8.60 15.67
C GLY A 80 -22.60 8.86 14.16
N GLY A 81 -22.94 7.86 13.35
CA GLY A 81 -22.93 7.96 11.89
C GLY A 81 -21.62 7.47 11.28
N ASN A 82 -21.58 7.46 9.95
CA ASN A 82 -20.46 6.94 9.19
C ASN A 82 -19.82 8.01 8.30
N PRO A 83 -18.80 8.75 8.77
CA PRO A 83 -18.09 9.73 7.94
C PRO A 83 -17.24 9.09 6.84
N THR A 84 -16.96 7.79 6.92
CA THR A 84 -16.18 7.04 5.92
C THR A 84 -17.03 6.55 4.75
N CYS A 85 -18.36 6.77 4.78
CA CYS A 85 -19.32 6.35 3.74
C CYS A 85 -19.36 4.82 3.45
N LEU A 86 -18.70 3.99 4.25
CA LEU A 86 -18.71 2.53 4.13
C LEU A 86 -20.13 1.96 4.29
N LYS A 87 -20.57 1.10 3.38
CA LYS A 87 -21.87 0.45 3.48
C LYS A 87 -21.70 -0.95 4.06
N VAL A 88 -22.65 -1.40 4.87
CA VAL A 88 -22.67 -2.78 5.38
C VAL A 88 -22.63 -3.79 4.23
N ASN A 89 -23.33 -3.48 3.13
CA ASN A 89 -23.37 -4.32 1.93
C ASN A 89 -22.04 -4.35 1.17
N ASP A 90 -21.07 -3.49 1.51
CA ASP A 90 -19.72 -3.59 0.98
C ASP A 90 -18.94 -4.76 1.61
N GLY A 91 -19.44 -5.40 2.66
CA GLY A 91 -18.80 -6.56 3.27
C GLY A 91 -17.43 -6.25 3.88
N ASP A 92 -16.58 -7.26 3.96
CA ASP A 92 -15.20 -7.08 4.42
C ASP A 92 -14.34 -6.47 3.29
N LEU A 93 -13.69 -5.35 3.60
CA LEU A 93 -12.84 -4.59 2.69
C LEU A 93 -11.42 -4.55 3.22
N TRP A 94 -10.44 -4.45 2.35
CA TRP A 94 -9.06 -4.14 2.70
C TRP A 94 -8.66 -2.82 2.07
N VAL A 95 -7.94 -1.98 2.83
CA VAL A 95 -7.23 -0.81 2.31
C VAL A 95 -5.78 -1.22 2.12
N MET A 96 -5.24 -0.94 0.95
CA MET A 96 -3.84 -1.16 0.64
C MET A 96 -3.15 0.19 0.43
N LEU A 97 -1.90 0.24 0.87
CA LEU A 97 -0.99 1.36 0.67
C LEU A 97 0.29 0.82 0.01
N ILE A 98 0.59 1.33 -1.18
CA ILE A 98 1.89 1.21 -1.84
C ILE A 98 2.73 2.39 -1.35
N THR A 99 3.86 2.09 -0.73
CA THR A 99 4.89 3.09 -0.42
C THR A 99 6.11 2.80 -1.26
N THR A 100 6.65 3.83 -1.90
CA THR A 100 7.94 3.77 -2.60
C THR A 100 8.77 4.96 -2.16
N ASP A 101 10.03 4.72 -1.84
CA ASP A 101 10.99 5.71 -1.36
C ASP A 101 12.29 5.59 -2.16
N TRP A 102 12.98 6.70 -2.43
CA TRP A 102 14.27 6.75 -3.13
C TRP A 102 15.05 8.04 -2.78
N LEU A 103 16.36 8.06 -3.01
CA LEU A 103 17.18 9.26 -2.72
C LEU A 103 17.50 10.10 -3.96
N ASN A 104 17.80 9.44 -5.08
CA ASN A 104 18.35 10.12 -6.23
C ASN A 104 17.23 10.73 -7.11
N PRO A 105 17.19 12.07 -7.31
CA PRO A 105 16.15 12.71 -8.11
C PRO A 105 16.15 12.29 -9.59
N ALA A 106 17.24 11.74 -10.11
CA ALA A 106 17.26 11.18 -11.47
C ALA A 106 16.32 9.98 -11.62
N ASP A 107 15.96 9.32 -10.50
CA ASP A 107 15.10 8.14 -10.49
C ASP A 107 13.61 8.49 -10.33
N ASP A 108 13.26 9.78 -10.20
CA ASP A 108 11.89 10.25 -9.99
C ASP A 108 10.89 9.68 -11.00
N LEU A 109 11.22 9.79 -12.28
CA LEU A 109 10.32 9.37 -13.34
C LEU A 109 10.06 7.87 -13.25
N ILE A 110 11.10 7.06 -13.05
CA ILE A 110 10.97 5.61 -13.06
C ILE A 110 10.28 5.11 -11.79
N MET A 111 10.56 5.69 -10.62
CA MET A 111 9.92 5.30 -9.37
C MET A 111 8.42 5.63 -9.37
N ASN A 112 8.06 6.84 -9.79
CA ASN A 112 6.64 7.21 -9.93
C ASN A 112 5.93 6.37 -10.99
N THR A 113 6.56 6.15 -12.15
CA THR A 113 5.97 5.32 -13.22
C THR A 113 5.70 3.89 -12.74
N ASN A 114 6.61 3.28 -11.99
CA ASN A 114 6.41 1.92 -11.47
C ASN A 114 5.35 1.88 -10.37
N ALA A 115 5.29 2.89 -9.49
CA ALA A 115 4.24 2.99 -8.47
C ALA A 115 2.85 3.11 -9.12
N ASP A 116 2.71 4.00 -10.10
CA ASP A 116 1.47 4.19 -10.87
C ASP A 116 1.11 2.93 -11.66
N ALA A 117 2.09 2.26 -12.27
CA ALA A 117 1.86 1.01 -12.99
C ALA A 117 1.38 -0.11 -12.06
N LEU A 118 1.91 -0.20 -10.83
CA LEU A 118 1.46 -1.17 -9.85
C LEU A 118 0.03 -0.88 -9.39
N LEU A 119 -0.30 0.38 -9.06
CA LEU A 119 -1.66 0.78 -8.70
C LEU A 119 -2.64 0.49 -9.84
N LYS A 120 -2.29 0.90 -11.06
CA LYS A 120 -3.14 0.67 -12.23
C LYS A 120 -3.38 -0.81 -12.49
N TRP A 121 -2.33 -1.64 -12.37
CA TRP A 121 -2.48 -3.09 -12.50
C TRP A 121 -3.43 -3.64 -11.44
N ALA A 122 -3.33 -3.16 -10.20
CA ALA A 122 -4.20 -3.55 -9.09
C ALA A 122 -5.67 -3.20 -9.38
N GLU A 123 -5.92 -1.98 -9.85
CA GLU A 123 -7.25 -1.52 -10.27
C GLU A 123 -7.83 -2.40 -11.38
N ASP A 124 -7.06 -2.64 -12.44
CA ASP A 124 -7.48 -3.45 -13.58
C ASP A 124 -7.78 -4.91 -13.16
N GLU A 125 -6.98 -5.48 -12.25
CA GLU A 125 -7.17 -6.85 -11.74
C GLU A 125 -8.45 -6.99 -10.91
N THR A 126 -8.70 -6.06 -9.97
CA THR A 126 -9.95 -6.09 -9.20
C THR A 126 -11.19 -5.94 -10.08
N GLN A 127 -11.10 -5.16 -11.17
CA GLN A 127 -12.20 -5.02 -12.11
C GLN A 127 -12.43 -6.31 -12.92
N ARG A 128 -11.37 -7.05 -13.27
CA ARG A 128 -11.46 -8.37 -13.92
C ARG A 128 -12.21 -9.36 -13.03
N GLU A 129 -11.88 -9.43 -11.75
CA GLU A 129 -12.56 -10.31 -10.80
C GLU A 129 -14.07 -10.01 -10.72
N ILE A 130 -14.45 -8.73 -10.67
CA ILE A 130 -15.86 -8.31 -10.66
C ILE A 130 -16.60 -8.79 -11.92
N CYS A 131 -15.98 -8.66 -13.10
CA CYS A 131 -16.57 -9.09 -14.36
C CYS A 131 -16.69 -10.62 -14.46
N SER A 132 -15.68 -11.37 -14.00
CA SER A 132 -15.67 -12.84 -14.02
C SER A 132 -16.75 -13.45 -13.12
N VAL A 133 -17.02 -12.85 -11.97
CA VAL A 133 -18.10 -13.29 -11.06
C VAL A 133 -19.48 -13.05 -11.70
N ARG A 134 -19.65 -11.96 -12.45
CA ARG A 134 -20.92 -11.63 -13.10
C ARG A 134 -21.24 -12.49 -14.32
N SER A 135 -20.24 -13.03 -15.03
CA SER A 135 -20.46 -13.91 -16.18
C SER A 135 -20.72 -15.38 -15.78
N SER A 136 -20.65 -15.71 -14.49
CA SER A 136 -20.83 -17.07 -13.97
C SER A 136 -22.18 -17.28 -13.27
N ILE A 137 -23.10 -16.31 -13.38
CA ILE A 137 -24.47 -16.30 -12.86
C ILE A 137 -25.42 -16.13 -14.04
#